data_AF-A0A6M5YSA1-F1
#
_entry.id   AF-A0A6M5YSA1-F1
#
_cell.length_a   1.000
_cell.length_b   1.000
_cell.length_c   1.000
_cell.angle_alpha   90.00
_cell.angle_beta   90.00
_cell.angle_gamma   90.00
#
_symmetry.space_group_name_H-M   'P 1'
#
loop_
_entity.id
_entity.type
_entity.pdbx_description
1 polymer ?
#
loop_
_entity_poly.entity_id
_entity_poly.type
_entity_poly.pdbx_seq_one_letter_code
_entity_poly.pdbx_strand_id
1 'polypeptide(L)'
;MHGEEDFLRKLLDTPADDTVRLVYADWLDERDDDENRKKAKFLRLTVRLLEPNHPARWYKARRKEMQPLAAKLSTDWLAVVSRLELEGCKPKAEDSGFRGPEPTTTAAHFFEFVCDKRWDELALTHDNAVRRCEDCKENIYFCETIMEAREHAEKGHCIAVDLGIIRHENDLAPEMIVFGPPSVVAIWEAEKKRLAPDAVSLAREVGKRKDRGDNGLVEGDRGADAPIVEIDPT
;
A
#
# COMPACT_ATOMS: atom_id res chain seq x y z
N MET A 1 7.51 -32.11 12.39
CA MET A 1 6.51 -31.87 11.32
C MET A 1 6.52 -30.37 11.09
N HIS A 2 6.95 -29.91 9.93
CA HIS A 2 7.04 -28.46 9.66
C HIS A 2 5.64 -27.89 9.40
N GLY A 3 5.27 -26.87 10.17
CA GLY A 3 4.06 -26.06 9.95
C GLY A 3 4.31 -24.92 8.96
N GLU A 4 3.26 -24.21 8.56
CA GLU A 4 3.39 -23.02 7.70
C GLU A 4 4.23 -21.93 8.40
N GLU A 5 4.06 -21.82 9.72
CA GLU A 5 4.74 -20.85 10.59
C GLU A 5 6.27 -21.03 10.58
N ASP A 6 6.76 -22.26 10.40
CA ASP A 6 8.20 -22.53 10.27
C ASP A 6 8.77 -21.89 9.00
N PHE A 7 8.02 -21.90 7.89
CA PHE A 7 8.43 -21.25 6.65
C PHE A 7 8.35 -19.74 6.77
N LEU A 8 7.26 -19.21 7.34
CA LEU A 8 7.10 -17.77 7.55
C LEU A 8 8.22 -17.20 8.42
N ARG A 9 8.56 -17.87 9.52
CA ARG A 9 9.70 -17.47 10.36
C ARG A 9 11.03 -17.48 9.61
N LYS A 10 11.31 -18.52 8.81
CA LYS A 10 12.53 -18.57 7.99
C LYS A 10 12.59 -17.44 6.95
N LEU A 11 11.45 -17.08 6.36
CA LEU A 11 11.37 -15.97 5.42
C LEU A 11 11.62 -14.61 6.10
N LEU A 12 11.18 -14.46 7.34
CA LEU A 12 11.48 -13.29 8.16
C LEU A 12 12.96 -13.20 8.56
N ASP A 13 13.58 -14.34 8.91
CA ASP A 13 14.99 -14.40 9.29
C ASP A 13 15.94 -14.23 8.08
N THR A 14 15.54 -14.73 6.91
CA THR A 14 16.35 -14.74 5.68
C THR A 14 15.55 -14.23 4.47
N PRO A 15 15.18 -12.94 4.45
CA PRO A 15 14.28 -12.40 3.44
C PRO A 15 14.87 -12.40 2.03
N ALA A 16 16.19 -12.45 1.85
CA ALA A 16 16.81 -12.57 0.53
C ALA A 16 16.85 -14.02 -0.01
N ASP A 17 16.57 -15.03 0.80
CA ASP A 17 16.69 -16.43 0.39
C ASP A 17 15.49 -16.87 -0.49
N ASP A 18 15.74 -16.95 -1.80
CA ASP A 18 14.77 -17.44 -2.77
C ASP A 18 14.56 -18.95 -2.69
N THR A 19 15.53 -19.71 -2.17
CA THR A 19 15.41 -21.16 -2.00
C THR A 19 14.32 -21.48 -0.98
N VAL A 20 14.28 -20.78 0.15
CA VAL A 20 13.24 -20.96 1.17
C VAL A 20 11.85 -20.69 0.58
N ARG A 21 11.70 -19.67 -0.27
CA ARG A 21 10.43 -19.34 -0.95
C ARG A 21 9.98 -20.43 -1.90
N LEU A 22 10.90 -20.98 -2.69
CA LEU A 22 10.58 -22.03 -3.66
C LEU A 22 10.22 -23.33 -2.96
N VAL A 23 10.96 -23.74 -1.93
CA VAL A 23 10.63 -24.93 -1.12
C VAL A 23 9.27 -24.76 -0.43
N TYR A 24 8.98 -23.56 0.10
CA TYR A 24 7.66 -23.27 0.67
C TYR A 24 6.55 -23.34 -0.39
N ALA A 25 6.78 -22.83 -1.59
CA ALA A 25 5.82 -22.94 -2.70
C ALA A 25 5.56 -24.40 -3.10
N ASP A 26 6.59 -25.24 -3.14
CA ASP A 26 6.44 -26.67 -3.43
C ASP A 26 5.64 -27.38 -2.32
N TRP A 27 5.94 -27.08 -1.05
CA TRP A 27 5.21 -27.60 0.12
C TRP A 27 3.74 -27.16 0.15
N LEU A 28 3.41 -25.97 -0.35
CA LEU A 28 2.04 -25.48 -0.49
C LEU A 28 1.28 -26.26 -1.57
N ASP A 29 1.90 -26.55 -2.70
CA ASP A 29 1.25 -27.32 -3.79
C ASP A 29 0.91 -28.76 -3.37
N GLU A 30 1.71 -29.38 -2.50
CA GLU A 30 1.44 -30.74 -1.97
C GLU A 30 0.13 -30.84 -1.16
N ARG A 31 -0.44 -29.71 -0.70
CA ARG A 31 -1.69 -29.67 0.07
C ARG A 31 -2.96 -29.57 -0.79
N ASP A 32 -2.78 -29.24 -2.07
CA ASP A 32 -3.80 -29.21 -3.14
C ASP A 32 -5.13 -28.48 -2.83
N ASP A 33 -5.11 -27.44 -2.00
CA ASP A 33 -6.23 -26.50 -1.85
C ASP A 33 -6.03 -25.22 -2.68
N ASP A 34 -7.15 -24.53 -2.92
CA ASP A 34 -7.18 -23.37 -3.82
C ASP A 34 -6.47 -22.13 -3.26
N GLU A 35 -6.35 -22.02 -1.94
CA GLU A 35 -5.59 -20.93 -1.32
C GLU A 35 -4.09 -21.19 -1.42
N ASN A 36 -3.65 -22.40 -1.09
CA ASN A 36 -2.25 -22.78 -1.14
C ASN A 36 -1.69 -22.73 -2.57
N ARG A 37 -2.48 -23.13 -3.59
CA ARG A 37 -2.08 -22.93 -5.00
C ARG A 37 -1.86 -21.45 -5.37
N LYS A 38 -2.67 -20.54 -4.83
CA LYS A 38 -2.48 -19.08 -5.03
C LYS A 38 -1.25 -18.56 -4.31
N LYS A 39 -1.04 -18.97 -3.05
CA LYS A 39 0.16 -18.65 -2.26
C LYS A 39 1.43 -19.13 -2.97
N ALA A 40 1.46 -20.39 -3.41
CA ALA A 40 2.57 -20.99 -4.13
C ALA A 40 2.87 -20.23 -5.43
N LYS A 41 1.83 -19.90 -6.21
CA LYS A 41 1.99 -19.11 -7.44
C LYS A 41 2.53 -17.70 -7.14
N PHE A 42 2.04 -17.04 -6.09
CA PHE A 42 2.50 -15.71 -5.67
C PHE A 42 3.99 -15.72 -5.28
N LEU A 43 4.43 -16.70 -4.50
CA LEU A 43 5.83 -16.85 -4.07
C LEU A 43 6.76 -17.02 -5.28
N ARG A 44 6.40 -17.89 -6.24
CA ARG A 44 7.20 -18.11 -7.45
C ARG A 44 7.28 -16.85 -8.32
N LEU A 45 6.18 -16.10 -8.44
CA LEU A 45 6.18 -14.83 -9.17
C LEU A 45 7.03 -13.77 -8.46
N THR A 46 7.06 -13.77 -7.12
CA THR A 46 7.88 -12.86 -6.31
C THR A 46 9.38 -13.09 -6.53
N VAL A 47 9.82 -14.35 -6.56
CA VAL A 47 11.21 -14.71 -6.88
C VAL A 47 11.56 -14.24 -8.29
N ARG A 48 10.72 -14.58 -9.28
CA ARG A 48 10.94 -14.15 -10.67
C ARG A 48 11.04 -12.64 -10.80
N LEU A 49 10.20 -11.88 -10.09
CA LEU A 49 10.18 -10.42 -10.17
C LEU A 49 11.53 -9.77 -9.84
N LEU A 50 12.46 -10.48 -9.19
CA LEU A 50 13.79 -9.97 -8.85
C LEU A 50 14.90 -10.55 -9.71
N GLU A 51 14.56 -11.33 -10.74
CA GLU A 51 15.52 -11.72 -11.77
C GLU A 51 16.07 -10.46 -12.46
N PRO A 52 17.41 -10.34 -12.57
CA PRO A 52 18.04 -9.18 -13.19
C PRO A 52 17.83 -9.18 -14.72
N ASN A 53 18.13 -8.05 -15.36
CA ASN A 53 18.20 -7.89 -16.82
C ASN A 53 16.86 -8.00 -17.58
N HIS A 54 15.77 -7.54 -16.99
CA HIS A 54 14.49 -7.40 -17.68
C HIS A 54 14.13 -5.94 -17.98
N PRO A 55 13.45 -5.66 -19.11
CA PRO A 55 12.97 -4.30 -19.41
C PRO A 55 11.77 -3.92 -18.54
N ALA A 56 11.54 -2.63 -18.28
CA ALA A 56 10.42 -2.12 -17.45
C ALA A 56 9.04 -2.73 -17.76
N ARG A 57 8.73 -2.97 -19.04
CA ARG A 57 7.47 -3.60 -19.48
C ARG A 57 7.27 -5.02 -18.93
N TRP A 58 8.35 -5.74 -18.66
CA TRP A 58 8.33 -7.09 -18.11
C TRP A 58 7.89 -7.07 -16.65
N TYR A 59 8.47 -6.17 -15.83
CA TYR A 59 8.06 -5.98 -14.44
C TYR A 59 6.60 -5.56 -14.34
N LYS A 60 6.15 -4.62 -15.20
CA LYS A 60 4.74 -4.21 -15.27
C LYS A 60 3.80 -5.38 -15.57
N ALA A 61 4.17 -6.26 -16.51
CA ALA A 61 3.36 -7.42 -16.85
C ALA A 61 3.27 -8.44 -15.71
N ARG A 62 4.37 -8.70 -15.00
CA ARG A 62 4.38 -9.62 -13.85
C ARG A 62 3.64 -9.08 -12.65
N ARG A 63 3.81 -7.79 -12.34
CA ARG A 63 3.01 -7.12 -11.30
C ARG A 63 1.52 -7.22 -11.60
N LYS A 64 1.10 -7.04 -12.85
CA LYS A 64 -0.29 -7.22 -13.30
C LYS A 64 -0.81 -8.65 -13.14
N GLU A 65 0.05 -9.67 -13.30
CA GLU A 65 -0.32 -11.06 -13.04
C GLU A 65 -0.46 -11.37 -11.54
N MET A 66 0.39 -10.75 -10.71
CA MET A 66 0.39 -10.97 -9.26
C MET A 66 -0.75 -10.26 -8.53
N GLN A 67 -1.15 -9.06 -8.98
CA GLN A 67 -2.20 -8.27 -8.35
C GLN A 67 -3.50 -9.06 -8.06
N PRO A 68 -4.11 -9.81 -9.00
CA PRO A 68 -5.33 -10.56 -8.71
C PRO A 68 -5.13 -11.74 -7.74
N LEU A 69 -3.89 -12.23 -7.56
CA LEU A 69 -3.56 -13.21 -6.52
C LEU A 69 -3.51 -12.52 -5.16
N ALA A 70 -2.75 -11.43 -5.06
CA ALA A 70 -2.62 -10.64 -3.83
C ALA A 70 -3.97 -10.12 -3.31
N ALA A 71 -4.86 -9.69 -4.22
CA ALA A 71 -6.21 -9.23 -3.87
C ALA A 71 -7.07 -10.29 -3.16
N LYS A 72 -6.71 -11.59 -3.25
CA LYS A 72 -7.47 -12.72 -2.66
C LYS A 72 -6.75 -13.40 -1.50
N LEU A 73 -5.51 -13.03 -1.21
CA LEU A 73 -4.70 -13.63 -0.15
C LEU A 73 -4.83 -12.82 1.14
N SER A 74 -4.59 -13.49 2.27
CA SER A 74 -4.51 -12.84 3.59
C SER A 74 -3.45 -11.73 3.58
N THR A 75 -3.80 -10.57 4.12
CA THR A 75 -2.90 -9.43 4.24
C THR A 75 -1.79 -9.67 5.27
N ASP A 76 -2.08 -10.35 6.38
CA ASP A 76 -1.07 -10.79 7.36
C ASP A 76 0.01 -11.66 6.70
N TRP A 77 -0.41 -12.58 5.82
CA TRP A 77 0.52 -13.41 5.06
C TRP A 77 1.33 -12.57 4.06
N LEU A 78 0.68 -11.66 3.34
CA LEU A 78 1.34 -10.77 2.38
C LEU A 78 2.33 -9.83 3.06
N ALA A 79 2.05 -9.34 4.28
CA ALA A 79 2.95 -8.51 5.07
C ALA A 79 4.26 -9.24 5.44
N VAL A 80 4.24 -10.57 5.46
CA VAL A 80 5.45 -11.38 5.68
C VAL A 80 6.21 -11.63 4.38
N VAL A 81 5.51 -12.05 3.32
CA VAL A 81 6.18 -12.60 2.13
C VAL A 81 6.47 -11.59 1.02
N SER A 82 5.83 -10.42 1.05
CA SER A 82 5.90 -9.45 -0.05
C SER A 82 7.22 -8.69 -0.07
N ARG A 83 7.72 -8.40 -1.27
CA ARG A 83 8.93 -7.59 -1.51
C ARG A 83 8.55 -6.27 -2.16
N LEU A 84 7.93 -5.40 -1.36
CA LEU A 84 7.35 -4.14 -1.83
C LEU A 84 8.38 -3.01 -1.79
N GLU A 85 8.27 -2.13 -2.77
CA GLU A 85 8.95 -0.83 -2.75
C GLU A 85 8.32 0.05 -1.67
N LEU A 86 9.12 0.93 -1.09
CA LEU A 86 8.65 1.90 -0.10
C LEU A 86 8.25 3.20 -0.78
N GLU A 87 7.12 3.76 -0.37
CA GLU A 87 6.58 5.04 -0.82
C GLU A 87 6.61 6.05 0.35
N GLY A 88 6.74 7.35 0.02
CA GLY A 88 6.72 8.42 1.02
C GLY A 88 7.99 8.55 1.87
N CYS A 89 9.04 7.77 1.59
CA CYS A 89 10.29 7.89 2.32
C CYS A 89 10.99 9.21 2.00
N LYS A 90 11.16 10.05 3.03
CA LYS A 90 11.81 11.34 2.90
C LYS A 90 13.32 11.16 2.81
N PRO A 91 14.02 12.03 2.04
CA PRO A 91 15.46 12.18 2.19
C PRO A 91 15.84 12.49 3.64
N LYS A 92 16.96 11.95 4.12
CA LYS A 92 17.48 12.24 5.47
C LYS A 92 17.84 13.73 5.55
N ALA A 93 17.03 14.52 6.24
CA ALA A 93 17.33 15.93 6.52
C ALA A 93 18.47 16.15 7.54
N GLU A 94 19.05 15.08 8.09
CA GLU A 94 19.96 15.15 9.24
C GLU A 94 21.44 15.42 8.89
N ASP A 95 21.84 15.36 7.61
CA ASP A 95 23.14 15.88 7.12
C ASP A 95 22.99 17.06 6.14
N SER A 96 21.75 17.47 5.84
CA SER A 96 21.49 18.66 5.05
C SER A 96 21.75 19.86 5.95
N GLY A 97 22.90 20.51 5.77
CA GLY A 97 23.25 21.75 6.48
C GLY A 97 22.31 22.93 6.20
N PHE A 98 21.06 22.68 5.81
CA PHE A 98 20.09 23.67 5.38
C PHE A 98 19.23 24.15 6.56
N ARG A 99 19.76 25.09 7.35
CA ARG A 99 18.92 26.05 8.10
C ARG A 99 18.54 27.20 7.16
N GLY A 100 17.46 27.02 6.40
CA GLY A 100 16.87 28.09 5.55
C GLY A 100 15.39 28.28 5.86
N PRO A 101 14.84 29.50 5.69
CA PRO A 101 13.44 29.78 5.94
C PRO A 101 12.56 29.20 4.82
N GLU A 102 11.29 28.97 5.16
CA GLU A 102 10.20 28.30 4.43
C GLU A 102 10.22 28.17 2.89
N PRO A 103 9.61 27.09 2.36
CA PRO A 103 9.70 26.71 0.95
C PRO A 103 8.82 27.60 0.08
N THR A 104 9.40 28.70 -0.41
CA THR A 104 8.84 29.45 -1.52
C THR A 104 9.69 29.20 -2.77
N THR A 105 9.05 28.55 -3.76
CA THR A 105 9.45 28.48 -5.17
C THR A 105 10.75 27.73 -5.57
N THR A 106 10.53 26.62 -6.26
CA THR A 106 11.24 26.26 -7.51
C THR A 106 12.75 26.05 -7.44
N ALA A 107 13.22 25.15 -6.56
CA ALA A 107 14.43 24.34 -6.78
C ALA A 107 14.63 23.34 -5.61
N ALA A 108 14.18 22.10 -5.77
CA ALA A 108 14.61 20.99 -4.91
C ALA A 108 15.28 19.91 -5.75
N HIS A 109 16.30 20.32 -6.53
CA HIS A 109 17.32 19.41 -7.03
C HIS A 109 18.50 19.46 -6.07
N PHE A 110 18.44 18.76 -4.94
CA PHE A 110 19.63 18.33 -4.23
C PHE A 110 19.37 16.91 -3.71
N PHE A 111 20.10 15.95 -4.30
CA PHE A 111 20.10 14.53 -3.95
C PHE A 111 20.42 14.37 -2.47
N GLU A 112 19.51 13.77 -1.70
CA GLU A 112 19.79 13.49 -0.29
C GLU A 112 19.14 12.17 0.15
N PHE A 113 19.50 11.08 -0.53
CA PHE A 113 19.12 9.70 -0.21
C PHE A 113 17.60 9.44 -0.19
N VAL A 114 17.03 9.14 -1.36
CA VAL A 114 15.77 8.39 -1.41
C VAL A 114 16.10 6.98 -0.94
N CYS A 115 15.53 6.56 0.20
CA CYS A 115 15.71 5.21 0.73
C CYS A 115 15.37 4.18 -0.36
N ASP A 116 16.35 3.34 -0.71
CA ASP A 116 16.23 2.29 -1.73
C ASP A 116 15.83 0.94 -1.13
N LYS A 117 15.60 0.90 0.19
CA LYS A 117 15.18 -0.30 0.90
C LYS A 117 13.82 -0.79 0.40
N ARG A 118 13.64 -2.09 0.48
CA ARG A 118 12.34 -2.75 0.34
C ARG A 118 11.75 -3.15 1.67
N TRP A 119 10.45 -3.37 1.68
CA TRP A 119 9.70 -3.87 2.83
C TRP A 119 10.34 -5.10 3.50
N ASP A 120 10.82 -6.05 2.69
CA ASP A 120 11.41 -7.29 3.18
C ASP A 120 12.81 -7.12 3.81
N GLU A 121 13.45 -5.96 3.61
CA GLU A 121 14.79 -5.64 4.10
C GLU A 121 14.78 -4.87 5.43
N LEU A 122 13.59 -4.52 5.93
CA LEU A 122 13.42 -3.73 7.14
C LEU A 122 13.48 -4.60 8.40
N ALA A 123 13.93 -4.00 9.49
CA ALA A 123 13.93 -4.64 10.79
C ALA A 123 12.49 -4.93 11.26
N LEU A 124 12.29 -6.14 11.77
CA LEU A 124 10.98 -6.59 12.24
C LEU A 124 10.58 -5.88 13.52
N THR A 125 9.26 -5.71 13.71
CA THR A 125 8.69 -5.34 15.00
C THR A 125 7.83 -6.48 15.54
N HIS A 126 7.08 -6.23 16.62
CA HIS A 126 6.12 -7.19 17.16
C HIS A 126 4.87 -7.33 16.28
N ASP A 127 4.64 -6.38 15.37
CA ASP A 127 3.53 -6.36 14.43
C ASP A 127 4.08 -6.56 13.01
N ASN A 128 3.59 -7.56 12.29
CA ASN A 128 4.02 -7.82 10.92
C ASN A 128 3.63 -6.70 9.96
N ALA A 129 2.62 -5.89 10.29
CA ALA A 129 2.20 -4.73 9.51
C ALA A 129 3.06 -3.48 9.78
N VAL A 130 4.00 -3.54 10.74
CA VAL A 130 4.91 -2.44 11.06
C VAL A 130 6.34 -2.93 11.06
N ARG A 131 7.20 -2.28 10.27
CA ARG A 131 8.64 -2.55 10.26
C ARG A 131 9.41 -1.27 10.54
N ARG A 132 10.67 -1.41 10.94
CA ARG A 132 11.55 -0.26 11.21
C ARG A 132 12.65 -0.20 10.16
N CYS A 133 12.82 0.95 9.54
CA CYS A 133 13.98 1.20 8.69
C CYS A 133 15.16 1.59 9.57
N GLU A 134 16.28 0.89 9.45
CA GLU A 134 17.50 1.22 10.20
C GLU A 134 18.21 2.45 9.65
N ASP A 135 18.00 2.76 8.35
CA ASP A 135 18.57 3.93 7.73
C ASP A 135 17.84 5.19 8.20
N CYS A 136 16.58 5.39 7.83
CA CYS A 136 15.83 6.60 8.23
C CYS A 136 15.31 6.58 9.67
N LYS A 137 15.43 5.46 10.39
CA LYS A 137 14.99 5.26 11.79
C LYS A 137 13.49 5.45 12.03
N GLU A 138 12.70 5.50 10.96
CA GLU A 138 11.25 5.62 11.01
C GLU A 138 10.55 4.27 10.98
N ASN A 139 9.31 4.26 11.49
CA ASN A 139 8.40 3.16 11.30
C ASN A 139 7.80 3.22 9.89
N ILE A 140 7.75 2.05 9.25
CA ILE A 140 7.22 1.83 7.92
C ILE A 140 5.96 0.97 8.07
N TYR A 141 4.87 1.39 7.45
CA TYR A 141 3.56 0.77 7.60
C TYR A 141 3.17 -0.02 6.35
N PHE A 142 2.75 -1.27 6.52
CA PHE A 142 2.15 -2.06 5.46
C PHE A 142 0.68 -1.67 5.31
N CYS A 143 0.33 -0.99 4.23
CA CYS A 143 -1.03 -0.52 4.00
C CYS A 143 -1.82 -1.53 3.19
N GLU A 144 -2.86 -2.07 3.81
CA GLU A 144 -3.72 -3.09 3.23
C GLU A 144 -4.83 -2.49 2.36
N THR A 145 -5.12 -1.20 2.54
CA THR A 145 -6.09 -0.45 1.75
C THR A 145 -5.52 0.89 1.28
N ILE A 146 -6.05 1.42 0.18
CA ILE A 146 -5.63 2.74 -0.32
C ILE A 146 -6.03 3.87 0.65
N MET A 147 -7.03 3.64 1.50
CA MET A 147 -7.48 4.58 2.53
C MET A 147 -6.43 4.71 3.63
N GLU A 148 -5.98 3.57 4.15
CA GLU A 148 -4.90 3.49 5.13
C GLU A 148 -3.60 4.08 4.57
N ALA A 149 -3.28 3.78 3.31
CA ALA A 149 -2.11 4.34 2.63
C ALA A 149 -2.15 5.87 2.56
N ARG A 150 -3.31 6.46 2.23
CA ARG A 150 -3.48 7.92 2.20
C ARG A 150 -3.38 8.53 3.59
N GLU A 151 -4.01 7.93 4.59
CA GLU A 151 -3.94 8.42 5.97
C GLU A 151 -2.48 8.46 6.47
N HIS A 152 -1.70 7.41 6.18
CA HIS A 152 -0.28 7.40 6.52
C HIS A 152 0.53 8.39 5.69
N ALA A 153 0.25 8.54 4.39
CA ALA A 153 0.92 9.51 3.53
C ALA A 153 0.67 10.96 3.97
N GLU A 154 -0.55 11.30 4.39
CA GLU A 154 -0.91 12.63 4.93
C GLU A 154 -0.15 12.95 6.23
N LYS A 155 0.08 11.94 7.07
CA LYS A 155 0.92 12.06 8.28
C LYS A 155 2.41 12.11 7.96
N GLY A 156 2.80 11.93 6.70
CA GLY A 156 4.19 11.90 6.25
C GLY A 156 4.94 10.64 6.67
N HIS A 157 4.23 9.54 6.95
CA HIS A 157 4.84 8.25 7.26
C HIS A 157 5.35 7.57 5.97
N CYS A 158 6.35 6.71 6.12
CA CYS A 158 6.77 5.83 5.04
C CYS A 158 5.86 4.60 4.98
N ILE A 159 5.51 4.15 3.78
CA ILE A 159 4.54 3.05 3.61
C ILE A 159 5.01 2.02 2.60
N ALA A 160 4.55 0.79 2.75
CA ALA A 160 4.58 -0.27 1.76
C ALA A 160 3.14 -0.63 1.41
N VAL A 161 2.75 -0.46 0.15
CA VAL A 161 1.36 -0.60 -0.26
C VAL A 161 1.13 -2.00 -0.81
N ASP A 162 0.12 -2.70 -0.28
CA ASP A 162 -0.23 -4.04 -0.72
C ASP A 162 -0.47 -4.13 -2.24
N LEU A 163 0.09 -5.17 -2.86
CA LEU A 163 0.06 -5.36 -4.31
C LEU A 163 -1.35 -5.63 -4.86
N GLY A 164 -2.27 -6.10 -4.01
CA GLY A 164 -3.65 -6.39 -4.37
C GLY A 164 -4.48 -5.12 -4.59
N ILE A 165 -4.07 -3.98 -4.03
CA ILE A 165 -4.77 -2.69 -4.20
C ILE A 165 -4.70 -2.25 -5.67
N ILE A 166 -5.83 -1.78 -6.20
CA ILE A 166 -5.87 -1.17 -7.53
C ILE A 166 -5.49 0.30 -7.40
N ARG A 167 -4.29 0.64 -7.90
CA ARG A 167 -3.71 1.98 -7.82
C ARG A 167 -4.11 2.86 -9.00
N HIS A 168 -4.21 4.16 -8.74
CA HIS A 168 -4.41 5.21 -9.74
C HIS A 168 -3.25 6.19 -9.71
N GLU A 169 -3.08 6.95 -10.79
CA GLU A 169 -2.07 7.99 -10.82
C GLU A 169 -2.35 9.02 -9.72
N ASN A 170 -1.30 9.39 -8.98
CA ASN A 170 -1.36 10.36 -7.88
C ASN A 170 -2.36 10.01 -6.77
N ASP A 171 -2.63 8.73 -6.52
CA ASP A 171 -3.59 8.31 -5.49
C ASP A 171 -3.13 8.53 -4.04
N LEU A 172 -1.86 8.83 -3.81
CA LEU A 172 -1.32 9.29 -2.51
C LEU A 172 -1.05 10.80 -2.45
N ALA A 173 -1.32 11.54 -3.53
CA ALA A 173 -1.17 12.99 -3.50
C ALA A 173 -2.18 13.60 -2.50
N PRO A 174 -1.77 14.64 -1.74
CA PRO A 174 -2.67 15.35 -0.83
C PRO A 174 -3.95 15.79 -1.54
N GLU A 175 -5.07 15.79 -0.82
CA GLU A 175 -6.34 16.29 -1.34
C GLU A 175 -6.20 17.75 -1.78
N MET A 176 -6.64 18.04 -3.00
CA MET A 176 -6.55 19.39 -3.55
C MET A 176 -7.67 20.26 -2.99
N ILE A 177 -7.34 21.19 -2.10
CA ILE A 177 -8.28 22.21 -1.63
C ILE A 177 -8.36 23.33 -2.68
N VAL A 178 -9.44 23.33 -3.47
CA VAL A 178 -9.67 24.37 -4.50
C VAL A 178 -10.48 25.52 -3.93
N PHE A 179 -9.89 26.72 -3.89
CA PHE A 179 -10.59 27.97 -3.55
C PHE A 179 -10.92 28.76 -4.84
N GLY A 180 -12.20 29.07 -5.11
CA GLY A 180 -12.60 29.93 -6.24
C GLY A 180 -13.98 29.65 -6.88
N PRO A 181 -14.39 30.44 -7.90
CA PRO A 181 -15.74 30.40 -8.53
C PRO A 181 -15.97 29.19 -9.49
N PRO A 182 -17.23 28.94 -9.94
CA PRO A 182 -17.83 27.61 -10.22
C PRO A 182 -17.33 26.79 -11.44
N SER A 183 -16.08 26.92 -11.89
CA SER A 183 -15.47 25.94 -12.81
C SER A 183 -14.95 24.67 -12.12
N VAL A 184 -15.28 24.53 -10.83
CA VAL A 184 -14.79 23.50 -9.90
C VAL A 184 -15.48 22.14 -10.00
N VAL A 185 -16.62 22.00 -10.69
CA VAL A 185 -17.33 20.70 -10.74
C VAL A 185 -16.45 19.62 -11.39
N ALA A 186 -15.86 19.89 -12.55
CA ALA A 186 -15.01 18.92 -13.23
C ALA A 186 -13.75 18.55 -12.41
N ILE A 187 -13.19 19.52 -11.67
CA ILE A 187 -12.02 19.29 -10.80
C ILE A 187 -12.44 18.45 -9.58
N TRP A 188 -13.57 18.76 -8.96
CA TRP A 188 -14.10 18.02 -7.82
C TRP A 188 -14.53 16.61 -8.21
N GLU A 189 -15.14 16.42 -9.38
CA GLU A 189 -15.49 15.10 -9.90
C GLU A 189 -14.24 14.27 -10.20
N ALA A 190 -13.20 14.88 -10.80
CA ALA A 190 -11.93 14.22 -11.03
C ALA A 190 -11.26 13.83 -9.71
N GLU A 191 -11.29 14.72 -8.71
CA GLU A 191 -10.74 14.47 -7.38
C GLU A 191 -11.52 13.39 -6.63
N LYS A 192 -12.85 13.45 -6.65
CA LYS A 192 -13.73 12.41 -6.08
C LYS A 192 -13.49 11.06 -6.73
N LYS A 193 -13.26 11.03 -8.05
CA LYS A 193 -12.91 9.82 -8.78
C LYS A 193 -11.52 9.31 -8.41
N ARG A 194 -10.52 10.19 -8.26
CA ARG A 194 -9.17 9.84 -7.78
C ARG A 194 -9.23 9.26 -6.36
N LEU A 195 -10.04 9.87 -5.50
CA LEU A 195 -10.17 9.49 -4.09
C LEU A 195 -11.14 8.33 -3.86
N ALA A 196 -11.89 7.89 -4.87
CA ALA A 196 -12.74 6.72 -4.75
C ALA A 196 -11.92 5.48 -4.33
N PRO A 197 -12.28 4.80 -3.23
CA PRO A 197 -11.66 3.55 -2.86
C PRO A 197 -11.78 2.51 -3.97
N ASP A 198 -10.75 1.68 -4.15
CA ASP A 198 -10.86 0.57 -5.08
C ASP A 198 -11.65 -0.60 -4.51
N ALA A 199 -12.11 -1.50 -5.39
CA ALA A 199 -12.95 -2.63 -5.01
C ALA A 199 -12.28 -3.58 -3.99
N VAL A 200 -10.95 -3.75 -4.07
CA VAL A 200 -10.20 -4.61 -3.14
C VAL A 200 -10.12 -3.94 -1.77
N SER A 201 -9.77 -2.65 -1.72
CA SER A 201 -9.77 -1.88 -0.46
C SER A 201 -11.14 -1.89 0.21
N LEU A 202 -12.22 -1.67 -0.55
CA LEU A 202 -13.59 -1.73 -0.02
C LEU A 202 -13.93 -3.10 0.57
N ALA A 203 -13.63 -4.17 -0.17
CA ALA A 203 -13.89 -5.53 0.30
C ALA A 203 -13.13 -5.85 1.60
N ARG A 204 -11.88 -5.40 1.72
CA ARG A 204 -11.07 -5.56 2.94
C ARG A 204 -11.63 -4.77 4.12
N GLU A 205 -12.03 -3.52 3.93
CA GLU A 205 -12.64 -2.73 4.99
C GLU A 205 -13.95 -3.35 5.51
N VAL A 206 -14.77 -3.88 4.60
CA VAL A 206 -15.99 -4.61 4.97
C VAL A 206 -15.65 -5.86 5.79
N GLY A 207 -14.62 -6.62 5.39
CA GLY A 207 -14.10 -7.76 6.15
C GLY A 207 -13.68 -7.36 7.57
N LYS A 208 -12.84 -6.33 7.70
CA LYS A 208 -12.36 -5.82 9.00
C LYS A 208 -13.51 -5.40 9.93
N ARG A 209 -14.54 -4.74 9.39
CA ARG A 209 -15.73 -4.36 10.19
C ARG A 209 -16.48 -5.59 10.70
N LYS A 210 -16.65 -6.60 9.84
CA LYS A 210 -17.30 -7.87 10.20
C LYS A 210 -16.53 -8.60 11.30
N ASP A 211 -15.21 -8.66 11.20
CA ASP A 211 -14.35 -9.32 12.20
C ASP A 211 -14.36 -8.60 13.56
N ARG A 212 -14.52 -7.27 13.55
CA ARG A 212 -14.73 -6.44 14.76
C ARG A 212 -16.14 -6.56 15.35
N GLY A 213 -17.04 -7.32 14.72
CA GLY A 213 -18.44 -7.47 15.16
C GLY A 213 -19.30 -6.23 14.92
N ASP A 214 -18.86 -5.31 14.05
CA ASP A 214 -19.58 -4.08 13.74
C ASP A 214 -20.60 -4.34 12.62
N ASN A 215 -21.83 -4.67 13.02
CA ASN A 215 -22.97 -4.93 12.12
C ASN A 215 -23.65 -3.63 11.63
N GLY A 216 -22.94 -2.50 11.58
CA GLY A 216 -23.48 -1.21 11.14
C GLY A 216 -24.09 -1.30 9.74
N LEU A 217 -25.41 -1.14 9.67
CA LEU A 217 -26.17 -0.91 8.44
C LEU A 217 -25.47 0.16 7.61
N VAL A 218 -25.16 -0.15 6.36
CA VAL A 218 -24.85 0.88 5.36
C VAL A 218 -26.14 1.69 5.21
N GLU A 219 -26.26 2.82 5.91
CA GLU A 219 -27.21 3.86 5.52
C GLU A 219 -26.76 4.38 4.15
N GLY A 220 -27.31 3.76 3.11
CA GLY A 220 -27.33 4.33 1.78
C GLY A 220 -28.09 5.65 1.82
N ASP A 221 -27.48 6.66 1.21
CA ASP A 221 -28.17 7.71 0.49
C ASP A 221 -29.21 8.52 1.30
N ARG A 222 -28.73 9.42 2.16
CA ARG A 222 -29.49 10.60 2.58
C ARG A 222 -28.62 11.83 2.38
N GLY A 223 -28.64 12.36 1.16
CA GLY A 223 -27.86 13.52 0.78
C GLY A 223 -28.39 14.27 -0.43
N ALA A 224 -29.72 14.35 -0.60
CA ALA A 224 -30.35 15.32 -1.49
C ALA A 224 -31.74 15.65 -0.94
N ASP A 225 -31.81 16.60 -0.02
CA ASP A 225 -32.96 17.50 0.20
C ASP A 225 -32.51 18.58 1.18
N ALA A 226 -31.88 19.63 0.65
CA ALA A 226 -31.79 20.90 1.36
C ALA A 226 -33.08 21.68 1.07
N PRO A 227 -33.79 22.19 2.10
CA PRO A 227 -35.01 22.95 1.88
C PRO A 227 -34.69 24.30 1.22
N ILE A 228 -35.44 24.61 0.16
CA ILE A 228 -35.51 25.94 -0.44
C ILE A 228 -36.05 26.89 0.62
N VAL A 229 -35.22 27.81 1.11
CA VAL A 229 -35.67 28.95 1.90
C VAL A 229 -36.20 29.98 0.92
N GLU A 230 -37.53 30.11 0.84
CA GLU A 230 -38.19 31.23 0.21
C GLU A 230 -37.76 32.52 0.92
N ILE A 231 -37.09 33.41 0.18
CA ILE A 231 -36.81 34.76 0.64
C ILE A 231 -37.99 35.62 0.17
N ASP A 232 -38.83 36.01 1.13
CA ASP A 232 -39.95 36.92 0.91
C ASP A 232 -39.42 38.33 0.57
N PRO A 233 -39.87 38.98 -0.52
CA PRO A 233 -39.44 40.32 -0.85
C PRO A 233 -40.27 41.33 -0.06
N THR A 234 -39.60 42.15 0.76
CA THR A 234 -40.16 43.43 1.26
C THR A 234 -39.38 44.59 0.70
#